data_AF-A0A919GUU1-F1
#
_entry.id   AF-A0A919GUU1-F1
#
_cell.length_a   1.000
_cell.length_b   1.000
_cell.length_c   1.000
_cell.angle_alpha   90.00
_cell.angle_beta   90.00
_cell.angle_gamma   90.00
#
_symmetry.space_group_name_H-M   'P 1'
#
loop_
_entity.id
_entity.type
_entity.pdbx_description
1 polymer ?
#
loop_
_entity_poly.entity_id
_entity_poly.type
_entity_poly.pdbx_seq_one_letter_code
_entity_poly.pdbx_strand_id
1 'polypeptide(L)'
;MLVDPRAESEGAPRLELPAGTSLDDAAEALGRVLAAHELLDRVLLVVGDEEAGATSRSYARIVLGITPRGPGDEARATVPGESTRFSVIAFRCASCGSRAYTAFYDDRYRPVCRAGDHGPMELG
;
A
#
# COMPACT_ATOMS: atom_id res chain seq x y z
N MET A 1 -5.06 -13.23 6.06
CA MET A 1 -4.20 -13.32 4.85
C MET A 1 -4.46 -12.08 4.02
N LEU A 2 -3.45 -11.27 3.70
CA LEU A 2 -3.63 -10.00 2.97
C LEU A 2 -3.48 -10.13 1.45
N VAL A 3 -2.83 -11.19 0.99
CA VAL A 3 -2.59 -11.47 -0.44
C VAL A 3 -3.84 -12.11 -1.04
N ASP A 4 -4.29 -11.55 -2.16
CA ASP A 4 -5.40 -12.08 -2.96
C ASP A 4 -4.82 -13.07 -3.99
N PRO A 5 -5.14 -14.38 -3.91
CA PRO A 5 -4.62 -15.37 -4.85
C PRO A 5 -5.08 -15.15 -6.30
N ARG A 6 -6.04 -14.26 -6.53
CA ARG A 6 -6.57 -13.92 -7.86
C ARG A 6 -6.04 -12.59 -8.40
N ALA A 7 -5.31 -11.82 -7.59
CA ALA A 7 -4.77 -10.55 -8.02
C ALA A 7 -3.48 -10.75 -8.82
N GLU A 8 -3.41 -10.13 -9.99
CA GLU A 8 -2.19 -10.10 -10.80
C GLU A 8 -1.20 -9.07 -10.25
N SER A 9 0.06 -9.48 -10.13
CA SER A 9 1.16 -8.63 -9.66
C SER A 9 1.73 -7.72 -10.76
N GLU A 10 1.52 -8.06 -12.04
CA GLU A 10 2.17 -7.36 -13.15
C GLU A 10 1.61 -5.93 -13.33
N GLY A 11 2.51 -4.94 -13.31
CA GLY A 11 2.16 -3.52 -13.44
C GLY A 11 1.38 -2.93 -12.26
N ALA A 12 1.16 -3.69 -11.17
CA ALA A 12 0.50 -3.18 -9.98
C ALA A 12 1.42 -2.20 -9.22
N PRO A 13 0.89 -1.07 -8.71
CA PRO A 13 1.62 -0.22 -7.79
C PRO A 13 2.07 -1.01 -6.55
N ARG A 14 3.28 -0.75 -6.08
CA ARG A 14 3.89 -1.50 -4.97
C ARG A 14 3.68 -0.81 -3.64
N LEU A 15 3.42 -1.58 -2.59
CA LEU A 15 3.51 -1.17 -1.20
C LEU A 15 4.70 -1.89 -0.57
N GLU A 16 5.75 -1.14 -0.27
CA GLU A 16 6.97 -1.64 0.34
C GLU A 16 6.87 -1.53 1.87
N LEU A 17 7.11 -2.66 2.55
CA LEU A 17 7.05 -2.82 3.99
C LEU A 17 8.41 -3.35 4.48
N PRO A 18 8.94 -2.89 5.63
CA PRO A 18 10.16 -3.45 6.19
C PRO A 18 10.07 -4.95 6.47
N ALA A 19 11.21 -5.66 6.42
CA ALA A 19 11.27 -7.05 6.88
C ALA A 19 10.87 -7.14 8.37
N GLY A 20 10.07 -8.15 8.73
CA GLY A 20 9.56 -8.31 10.10
C GLY A 20 8.34 -7.45 10.45
N THR A 21 7.77 -6.70 9.48
CA THR A 21 6.48 -6.01 9.66
C THR A 21 5.39 -7.00 10.07
N SER A 22 4.62 -6.65 11.09
CA SER A 22 3.51 -7.49 11.55
C SER A 22 2.34 -7.49 10.56
N LEU A 23 1.47 -8.50 10.66
CA LEU A 23 0.30 -8.57 9.78
C LEU A 23 -0.66 -7.39 9.99
N ASP A 24 -0.84 -6.94 11.24
CA ASP A 24 -1.68 -5.78 11.59
C ASP A 24 -1.09 -4.47 11.06
N ASP A 25 0.23 -4.27 11.15
CA ASP A 25 0.88 -3.09 10.59
C ASP A 25 0.79 -3.07 9.05
N ALA A 26 0.98 -4.23 8.41
CA ALA A 26 0.83 -4.39 6.97
C ALA A 26 -0.61 -4.11 6.51
N ALA A 27 -1.60 -4.59 7.29
CA ALA A 27 -3.02 -4.36 7.07
C ALA A 27 -3.38 -2.87 7.17
N GLU A 28 -2.86 -2.18 8.20
CA GLU A 28 -3.06 -0.75 8.40
C GLU A 28 -2.46 0.07 7.25
N ALA A 29 -1.21 -0.22 6.86
CA ALA A 29 -0.53 0.43 5.75
C ALA A 29 -1.30 0.28 4.43
N LEU A 30 -1.73 -0.95 4.12
CA LEU A 30 -2.56 -1.24 2.95
C LEU A 30 -3.89 -0.46 2.97
N GLY A 31 -4.56 -0.44 4.11
CA GLY A 31 -5.79 0.33 4.31
C GLY A 31 -5.61 1.82 4.02
N ARG A 32 -4.50 2.42 4.50
CA ARG A 32 -4.16 3.82 4.24
C ARG A 32 -3.89 4.10 2.76
N VAL A 33 -3.13 3.24 2.06
CA VAL A 33 -2.88 3.37 0.61
C VAL A 33 -4.19 3.35 -0.18
N LEU A 34 -5.06 2.40 0.11
CA LEU A 34 -6.34 2.26 -0.58
C LEU A 34 -7.30 3.41 -0.25
N ALA A 35 -7.24 3.96 0.97
CA ALA A 35 -8.03 5.13 1.35
C ALA A 35 -7.54 6.42 0.66
N ALA A 36 -6.23 6.59 0.52
CA ALA A 36 -5.62 7.77 -0.12
C ALA A 36 -5.76 7.78 -1.65
N HIS A 37 -5.84 6.61 -2.27
CA HIS A 37 -5.92 6.48 -3.73
C HIS A 37 -7.16 5.69 -4.14
N GLU A 38 -8.24 6.42 -4.40
CA GLU A 38 -9.54 5.87 -4.81
C GLU A 38 -9.50 5.08 -6.13
N LEU A 39 -8.64 5.49 -7.07
CA LEU A 39 -8.45 4.83 -8.37
C LEU A 39 -7.58 3.57 -8.30
N LEU A 40 -7.07 3.23 -7.12
CA LEU A 40 -6.12 2.15 -6.94
C LEU A 40 -6.88 0.85 -6.65
N ASP A 41 -6.93 -0.01 -7.66
CA ASP A 41 -7.70 -1.25 -7.65
C ASP A 41 -6.89 -2.47 -7.18
N ARG A 42 -5.56 -2.45 -7.34
CA ARG A 42 -4.66 -3.52 -6.92
C ARG A 42 -3.33 -2.98 -6.42
N VAL A 43 -2.75 -3.63 -5.42
CA VAL A 43 -1.46 -3.30 -4.81
C VAL A 43 -0.61 -4.56 -4.73
N LEU A 44 0.66 -4.48 -5.12
CA LEU A 44 1.65 -5.52 -4.87
C LEU A 44 2.33 -5.29 -3.52
N LEU A 45 2.22 -6.25 -2.59
CA LEU A 45 2.86 -6.20 -1.29
C LEU A 45 4.30 -6.73 -1.40
N VAL A 46 5.26 -5.93 -0.92
CA VAL A 46 6.67 -6.28 -0.85
C VAL A 46 7.11 -6.16 0.61
N VAL A 47 7.70 -7.20 1.17
CA VAL A 47 8.18 -7.24 2.57
C VAL A 47 9.69 -7.44 2.58
N GLY A 48 10.44 -6.43 3.01
CA GLY A 48 11.87 -6.36 2.78
C GLY A 48 12.17 -6.35 1.27
N ASP A 49 12.91 -7.34 0.81
CA ASP A 49 13.23 -7.54 -0.61
C ASP A 49 12.34 -8.60 -1.30
N GLU A 50 11.39 -9.19 -0.57
CA GLU A 50 10.56 -10.30 -1.04
C GLU A 50 9.18 -9.83 -1.52
N GLU A 51 8.80 -10.25 -2.73
CA GLU A 51 7.44 -10.04 -3.24
C GLU A 51 6.48 -11.03 -2.58
N ALA A 52 5.70 -10.56 -1.60
CA ALA A 52 4.75 -11.39 -0.87
C ALA A 52 3.50 -11.73 -1.71
N GLY A 53 3.11 -10.84 -2.63
CA GLY A 53 2.02 -11.06 -3.57
C GLY A 53 1.08 -9.85 -3.71
N ALA A 54 0.20 -9.89 -4.70
CA ALA A 54 -0.76 -8.81 -4.96
C ALA A 54 -2.04 -8.95 -4.13
N THR A 55 -2.70 -7.83 -3.89
CA THR A 55 -4.01 -7.74 -3.26
C THR A 55 -4.90 -6.78 -4.02
N SER A 56 -6.16 -7.16 -4.24
CA SER A 56 -7.16 -6.28 -4.86
C SER A 56 -7.85 -5.43 -3.79
N ARG A 57 -8.32 -4.24 -4.16
CA ARG A 57 -9.11 -3.36 -3.30
C ARG A 57 -10.35 -4.08 -2.77
N SER A 58 -11.00 -4.86 -3.62
CA SER A 58 -12.18 -5.66 -3.27
C SER A 58 -11.84 -6.71 -2.22
N TYR A 59 -10.74 -7.46 -2.39
CA TYR A 59 -10.29 -8.44 -1.42
C TYR A 59 -9.84 -7.80 -0.11
N ALA A 60 -9.03 -6.74 -0.18
CA ALA A 60 -8.57 -5.99 0.98
C ALA A 60 -9.75 -5.42 1.77
N ARG A 61 -10.82 -4.92 1.12
CA ARG A 61 -12.04 -4.48 1.82
C ARG A 61 -12.71 -5.60 2.60
N ILE A 62 -12.80 -6.79 2.02
CA ILE A 62 -13.40 -7.96 2.66
C ILE A 62 -12.55 -8.41 3.86
N VAL A 63 -11.23 -8.50 3.68
CA VAL A 63 -10.31 -8.99 4.70
C VAL A 63 -10.10 -7.99 5.84
N LEU A 64 -10.01 -6.70 5.50
CA LEU A 64 -9.78 -5.61 6.47
C LEU A 64 -11.08 -5.07 7.06
N GLY A 65 -12.25 -5.52 6.58
CA GLY A 65 -13.55 -4.98 6.99
C GLY A 65 -13.74 -3.51 6.64
N ILE A 66 -13.06 -2.99 5.61
CA ILE A 66 -13.17 -1.59 5.19
C ILE A 66 -14.45 -1.43 4.38
N THR A 67 -15.51 -0.94 5.01
CA THR A 67 -16.73 -0.54 4.32
C THR A 67 -16.50 0.75 3.52
N PRO A 68 -17.09 0.90 2.32
CA PRO A 68 -17.06 2.17 1.60
C PRO A 68 -17.76 3.22 2.46
N ARG A 69 -17.09 4.35 2.72
CA ARG A 69 -17.74 5.54 3.30
C ARG A 69 -18.80 6.02 2.31
N GLY A 70 -20.05 5.62 2.50
CA GLY A 70 -21.21 6.19 1.83
C GLY A 70 -21.61 7.51 2.50
N PRO A 71 -22.24 8.44 1.75
CA PRO A 71 -22.79 9.66 2.35
C PRO A 71 -23.99 9.29 3.22
N GLY A 72 -23.78 9.11 4.52
CA GLY A 72 -24.86 8.93 5.50
C GLY A 72 -24.68 7.82 6.55
N ASP A 73 -23.49 7.23 6.76
CA ASP A 73 -23.35 6.16 7.76
C ASP A 73 -22.91 6.70 9.13
N GLU A 74 -23.84 6.56 10.07
CA GLU A 74 -23.78 6.98 11.46
C GLU A 74 -22.82 6.04 12.21
N ALA A 75 -21.68 6.61 12.60
CA ALA A 75 -20.65 6.07 13.49
C ALA A 75 -21.02 4.81 14.28
N ARG A 76 -20.72 3.63 13.73
CA ARG A 76 -20.27 2.51 14.56
C ARG A 76 -18.75 2.55 14.65
N ALA A 77 -18.30 3.12 15.75
CA ALA A 77 -16.91 3.17 16.16
C ALA A 77 -16.37 1.74 16.36
N THR A 78 -15.66 1.23 15.35
CA THR A 78 -14.38 0.58 15.62
C THR A 78 -13.32 1.64 15.43
N VAL A 79 -12.99 2.29 16.54
CA VAL A 79 -11.84 3.20 16.68
C VAL A 79 -10.60 2.53 16.07
N PRO A 80 -9.99 3.07 15.00
CA PRO A 80 -8.56 2.91 14.89
C PRO A 80 -7.99 3.76 16.02
N GLY A 81 -7.41 3.09 17.02
CA GLY A 81 -6.66 3.79 18.06
C GLY A 81 -5.72 4.80 17.42
N GLU A 82 -5.58 5.97 18.05
CA GLU A 82 -4.69 7.04 17.61
C GLU A 82 -3.27 6.51 17.36
N SER A 83 -2.97 6.09 16.13
CA SER A 83 -1.64 5.68 15.69
C SER A 83 -1.11 6.75 14.73
N THR A 84 -0.62 7.81 15.35
CA THR A 84 0.15 8.94 14.80
C THR A 84 1.51 8.54 14.18
N ARG A 85 1.70 7.28 13.75
CA ARG A 85 3.05 6.75 13.44
C ARG A 85 3.36 6.48 11.97
N PHE A 86 2.37 6.41 11.07
CA PHE A 86 2.62 6.01 9.67
C PHE A 86 2.01 6.98 8.65
N SER A 87 2.80 7.88 8.08
CA SER A 87 2.40 8.62 6.88
C SER A 87 2.76 7.79 5.65
N VAL A 88 1.77 7.42 4.84
CA VAL A 88 2.01 6.78 3.55
C VAL A 88 2.57 7.83 2.60
N ILE A 89 3.75 7.57 2.05
CA ILE A 89 4.40 8.43 1.07
C ILE A 89 4.35 7.76 -0.29
N ALA A 90 3.83 8.52 -1.27
CA ALA A 90 3.78 8.10 -2.66
C ALA A 90 5.06 8.54 -3.38
N PHE A 91 5.65 7.59 -4.09
CA PHE A 91 6.77 7.82 -5.01
C PHE A 91 6.33 7.49 -6.43
N ARG A 92 6.81 8.29 -7.38
CA ARG A 92 6.59 8.10 -8.81
C ARG A 92 7.92 8.09 -9.54
N CYS A 93 8.09 7.15 -10.45
CA CYS A 93 9.21 7.16 -11.38
C CYS A 93 8.99 8.25 -12.43
N ALA A 94 9.94 9.16 -12.59
CA ALA A 94 9.89 10.21 -13.62
C ALA A 94 9.93 9.65 -15.05
N SER A 95 10.58 8.49 -15.25
CA SER A 95 10.81 7.90 -16.57
C SER A 95 9.62 7.09 -17.07
N CYS A 96 9.04 6.21 -16.24
CA CYS A 96 7.97 5.29 -16.67
C CYS A 96 6.64 5.51 -15.95
N GLY A 97 6.56 6.42 -14.98
CA GLY A 97 5.32 6.73 -14.27
C GLY A 97 4.87 5.66 -13.25
N SER A 98 5.63 4.57 -13.09
CA SER A 98 5.37 3.55 -12.07
C SER A 98 5.32 4.18 -10.68
N ARG A 99 4.50 3.60 -9.78
CA ARG A 99 4.28 4.11 -8.43
C ARG A 99 4.69 3.10 -7.37
N ALA A 100 5.32 3.59 -6.33
CA ALA A 100 5.66 2.85 -5.12
C ALA A 100 5.15 3.65 -3.91
N TYR A 101 4.64 2.95 -2.91
CA TYR A 101 4.16 3.53 -1.67
C TYR A 101 4.95 2.91 -0.52
N THR A 102 5.33 3.74 0.44
CA THR A 102 5.94 3.27 1.69
C THR A 102 5.18 3.85 2.87
N ALA A 103 4.95 3.01 3.89
CA ALA A 103 4.37 3.42 5.16
C ALA A 103 5.40 3.98 6.16
N PHE A 104 6.69 3.83 5.85
CA PHE A 104 7.81 4.29 6.65
C PHE A 104 8.72 5.17 5.78
N TYR A 105 8.95 6.41 6.22
CA TYR A 105 9.88 7.31 5.56
C TYR A 105 11.18 7.43 6.35
N ASP A 106 12.25 6.89 5.78
CA ASP A 106 13.63 7.17 6.15
C ASP A 106 14.34 7.62 4.88
N ASP A 107 15.08 8.74 4.90
CA ASP A 107 15.72 9.31 3.69
C ASP A 107 16.72 8.33 3.05
N ARG A 108 17.18 7.32 3.81
CA ARG A 108 18.08 6.26 3.34
C ARG A 108 17.37 5.19 2.51
N TYR A 109 16.04 5.11 2.58
CA TYR A 109 15.23 4.11 1.88
C TYR A 109 14.31 4.79 0.87
N ARG A 110 14.90 5.33 -0.22
CA ARG A 110 14.13 5.75 -1.39
C ARG A 110 13.85 4.55 -2.29
N PRO A 111 12.58 4.30 -2.66
CA PRO A 111 12.25 3.30 -3.66
C PRO A 111 13.03 3.53 -4.95
N VAL A 112 13.60 2.47 -5.49
CA VAL A 112 14.23 2.47 -6.81
C VAL A 112 13.25 1.85 -7.80
N CYS A 113 13.08 2.50 -8.95
CA CYS A 113 12.26 1.96 -10.01
C CYS A 113 12.88 0.65 -10.52
N ARG A 114 12.17 -0.47 -10.35
CA ARG A 114 12.63 -1.79 -10.86
C ARG A 114 12.27 -2.05 -12.33
N ALA A 115 11.62 -1.10 -13.00
CA ALA A 115 11.47 -1.14 -14.45
C ALA A 115 12.75 -0.58 -15.07
N GLY A 116 13.61 -1.45 -15.60
CA GLY A 116 14.87 -1.07 -16.23
C GLY A 116 15.85 -0.35 -15.27
N ASP A 117 16.70 0.50 -15.83
CA ASP A 117 17.75 1.25 -15.11
C ASP A 117 17.32 2.69 -14.77
N HIS A 118 16.02 2.90 -14.46
CA HIS A 118 15.45 4.24 -14.27
C HIS A 118 15.86 4.92 -12.94
N GLY A 119 16.46 4.20 -12.00
CA GLY A 119 17.02 4.77 -10.77
C GLY A 119 15.97 5.15 -9.71
N PRO A 120 16.33 6.02 -8.74
CA PRO A 120 15.48 6.36 -7.61
C PRO A 120 14.21 7.10 -8.02
N MET A 121 13.10 6.79 -7.36
CA MET A 121 11.80 7.43 -7.59
C MET A 121 11.69 8.75 -6.83
N GLU A 122 10.84 9.65 -7.32
CA GLU A 122 10.62 10.99 -6.76
C GLU A 122 9.31 11.03 -5.96
N LEU A 123 9.20 11.94 -4.98
CA LEU A 123 7.94 12.19 -4.27
C LEU A 123 6.85 12.63 -5.27
N GLY A 124 5.72 11.92 -5.27
CA GLY A 124 4.65 12.04 -6.25
C GLY A 124 3.50 12.95 -5.84
#